data_AF-A0A3D3XZL8-F1
#
_entry.id   AF-A0A3D3XZL8-F1
#
_cell.length_a   1.000
_cell.length_b   1.000
_cell.length_c   1.000
_cell.angle_alpha   90.00
_cell.angle_beta   90.00
_cell.angle_gamma   90.00
#
_symmetry.space_group_name_H-M   'P 1'
#
loop_
_entity.id
_entity.type
_entity.pdbx_description
1 polymer ?
#
loop_
_entity_poly.entity_id
_entity_poly.type
_entity_poly.pdbx_seq_one_letter_code
_entity_poly.pdbx_strand_id
1 'polypeptide(L)'
;MRIAQYLELSWRRQGLDMSIEELNHGDLPRWLEAMDSLPDTAPTYVSFGNTVTIGDGQEIDDHDVFDRCIQTLVPWRKGPFRLFGRAINSEWRSDLKWDRVRPHIDLRGCSVLDVGCGNGYYGWRMLEAGASSFTGIDSTLLFVLQHALFAQYIDEQQAILPLRLNEFRAQRRYDV
;
A
#
# COMPACT_ATOMS: atom_id res chain seq x y z
N MET A 1 3.44 0.75 -15.66
CA MET A 1 3.41 -0.74 -15.47
C MET A 1 1.99 -1.15 -15.10
N ARG A 2 1.45 -2.28 -15.57
CA ARG A 2 0.10 -2.73 -15.12
C ARG A 2 0.13 -3.18 -13.66
N ILE A 3 -0.94 -2.94 -12.92
CA ILE A 3 -0.95 -3.21 -11.47
C ILE A 3 -0.75 -4.69 -11.13
N ALA A 4 -1.27 -5.59 -11.97
CA ALA A 4 -1.07 -7.04 -11.81
C ALA A 4 0.43 -7.41 -11.83
N GLN A 5 1.19 -6.81 -12.75
CA GLN A 5 2.63 -7.04 -12.87
C GLN A 5 3.37 -6.50 -11.64
N TYR A 6 2.99 -5.31 -11.17
CA TYR A 6 3.53 -4.75 -9.92
C TYR A 6 3.34 -5.73 -8.75
N LEU A 7 2.13 -6.23 -8.57
CA LEU A 7 1.76 -7.11 -7.46
C LEU A 7 2.60 -8.39 -7.48
N GLU A 8 2.60 -9.12 -8.59
CA GLU A 8 3.34 -10.39 -8.72
C GLU A 8 4.86 -10.19 -8.54
N LEU A 9 5.43 -9.09 -9.08
CA LEU A 9 6.84 -8.75 -8.88
C LEU A 9 7.13 -8.45 -7.41
N SER A 10 6.26 -7.67 -6.76
CA SER A 10 6.42 -7.29 -5.35
C SER A 10 6.34 -8.52 -4.43
N TRP A 11 5.41 -9.45 -4.70
CA TRP A 11 5.27 -10.70 -3.94
C TRP A 11 6.47 -11.62 -4.13
N ARG A 12 6.94 -11.77 -5.38
CA ARG A 12 8.12 -12.58 -5.69
C ARG A 12 9.36 -12.06 -4.98
N ARG A 13 9.53 -10.74 -4.85
CA ARG A 13 10.63 -10.13 -4.07
C ARG A 13 10.58 -10.46 -2.58
N GLN A 14 9.40 -10.76 -2.05
CA GLN A 14 9.22 -11.24 -0.68
C GLN A 14 9.25 -12.77 -0.57
N GLY A 15 9.55 -13.48 -1.66
CA GLY A 15 9.61 -14.94 -1.74
C GLY A 15 8.25 -15.64 -1.78
N LEU A 16 7.21 -14.94 -2.23
CA LEU A 16 5.91 -15.52 -2.56
C LEU A 16 5.74 -15.54 -4.10
N ASP A 17 5.90 -16.71 -4.72
CA ASP A 17 5.61 -16.88 -6.15
C ASP A 17 4.15 -17.30 -6.29
N MET A 18 3.32 -16.36 -6.71
CA MET A 18 1.87 -16.49 -6.85
C MET A 18 1.43 -15.59 -8.01
N SER A 19 0.53 -16.07 -8.86
CA SER A 19 -0.13 -15.20 -9.82
C SER A 19 -1.37 -14.55 -9.22
N ILE A 20 -1.63 -13.31 -9.62
CA ILE A 20 -2.87 -12.62 -9.25
C ILE A 20 -4.12 -13.33 -9.78
N GLU A 21 -4.00 -14.10 -10.87
CA GLU A 21 -5.08 -14.89 -11.45
C GLU A 21 -5.51 -16.06 -10.56
N GLU A 22 -4.64 -16.50 -9.65
CA GLU A 22 -4.96 -17.54 -8.65
C GLU A 22 -5.88 -17.01 -7.54
N LEU A 23 -6.01 -15.68 -7.40
CA LEU A 23 -6.84 -15.05 -6.40
C LEU A 23 -8.32 -15.05 -6.81
N ASN A 24 -9.13 -15.81 -6.08
CA ASN A 24 -10.56 -15.91 -6.34
C ASN A 24 -11.35 -14.81 -5.60
N HIS A 25 -11.66 -13.69 -6.27
CA HIS A 25 -12.53 -12.66 -5.73
C HIS A 25 -13.37 -11.97 -6.82
N GLY A 26 -14.68 -11.87 -6.61
CA GLY A 26 -15.63 -11.37 -7.62
C GLY A 26 -15.38 -9.93 -8.07
N ASP A 27 -14.96 -9.04 -7.16
CA ASP A 27 -14.61 -7.65 -7.50
C ASP A 27 -13.20 -7.45 -8.08
N LEU A 28 -12.34 -8.48 -8.08
CA LEU A 28 -10.94 -8.31 -8.47
C LEU A 28 -10.79 -7.71 -9.87
N PRO A 29 -11.51 -8.17 -10.92
CA PRO A 29 -11.41 -7.55 -12.24
C PRO A 29 -11.76 -6.06 -12.24
N ARG A 30 -12.82 -5.68 -11.51
CA ARG A 30 -13.28 -4.28 -11.39
C ARG A 30 -12.23 -3.39 -10.72
N TRP A 31 -11.55 -3.89 -9.69
CA TRP A 31 -10.50 -3.14 -9.01
C TRP A 31 -9.26 -2.99 -9.88
N LEU A 32 -8.81 -4.06 -10.54
CA LEU A 32 -7.66 -4.01 -11.43
C LEU A 32 -7.89 -3.06 -12.60
N GLU A 33 -9.06 -3.12 -13.24
CA GLU A 33 -9.43 -2.21 -14.33
C GLU A 33 -9.39 -0.74 -13.89
N ALA A 34 -9.94 -0.43 -12.70
CA ALA A 34 -9.90 0.93 -12.18
C ALA A 34 -8.47 1.43 -11.93
N MET A 35 -7.56 0.56 -11.46
CA MET A 35 -6.17 0.91 -11.23
C MET A 35 -5.36 1.01 -12.54
N ASP A 36 -5.59 0.11 -13.49
CA ASP A 36 -4.95 0.14 -14.81
C ASP A 36 -5.44 1.31 -15.69
N SER A 37 -6.57 1.94 -15.34
CA SER A 37 -7.06 3.16 -16.00
C SER A 37 -6.32 4.43 -15.59
N LEU A 38 -5.51 4.38 -14.52
CA LEU A 38 -4.74 5.53 -14.07
C LEU A 38 -3.63 5.86 -15.09
N PRO A 39 -3.36 7.15 -15.35
CA PRO A 39 -2.28 7.52 -16.25
C PRO A 39 -0.92 7.10 -15.68
N ASP A 40 -0.02 6.71 -16.57
CA ASP A 40 1.38 6.45 -16.21
C ASP A 40 2.07 7.80 -15.98
N THR A 41 2.16 8.19 -14.71
CA THR A 41 2.63 9.52 -14.29
C THR A 41 3.60 9.36 -13.14
N ALA A 42 4.77 9.99 -13.25
CA ALA A 42 5.74 10.04 -12.18
C ALA A 42 5.34 11.13 -11.17
N PRO A 43 5.24 10.83 -9.86
CA PRO A 43 4.92 11.84 -8.87
C PRO A 43 6.06 12.87 -8.74
N THR A 44 5.72 14.15 -8.59
CA THR A 44 6.70 15.20 -8.27
C THR A 44 7.14 15.13 -6.80
N TYR A 45 6.29 14.54 -5.96
CA TYR A 45 6.45 14.52 -4.51
C TYR A 45 5.98 13.20 -3.90
N VAL A 46 6.73 12.65 -2.96
CA VAL A 46 6.34 11.48 -2.15
C VAL A 46 6.62 11.78 -0.69
N SER A 47 5.65 11.51 0.18
CA SER A 47 5.80 11.69 1.63
C SER A 47 5.02 10.65 2.42
N PHE A 48 5.64 10.14 3.46
CA PHE A 48 5.08 9.14 4.36
C PHE A 48 4.76 9.70 5.75
N GLY A 49 4.55 11.02 5.86
CA GLY A 49 4.15 11.68 7.11
C GLY A 49 2.73 11.31 7.55
N ASN A 50 2.11 12.15 8.39
CA ASN A 50 0.75 11.88 8.93
C ASN A 50 -0.30 11.58 7.85
N THR A 51 -0.18 12.21 6.69
CA THR A 51 -0.90 11.83 5.47
C THR A 51 0.09 11.23 4.49
N VAL A 52 -0.08 9.96 4.15
CA VAL A 52 0.72 9.30 3.11
C VAL A 52 0.32 9.91 1.77
N THR A 53 1.27 10.56 1.11
CA THR A 53 1.03 11.42 -0.05
C THR A 53 1.89 10.99 -1.24
N ILE A 54 1.26 10.80 -2.38
CA ILE A 54 1.89 10.62 -3.69
C ILE A 54 1.41 11.75 -4.59
N GLY A 55 2.33 12.51 -5.15
CA GLY A 55 2.08 13.68 -5.98
C GLY A 55 1.36 14.84 -5.29
N ASP A 56 1.28 15.96 -6.00
CA ASP A 56 0.60 17.18 -5.51
C ASP A 56 -0.62 17.58 -6.36
N GLY A 57 -0.83 16.89 -7.48
CA GLY A 57 -1.95 17.07 -8.39
C GLY A 57 -1.62 17.92 -9.60
N GLN A 58 -0.43 18.54 -9.68
CA GLN A 58 0.03 19.25 -10.87
C GLN A 58 0.44 18.31 -12.00
N GLU A 59 0.62 17.02 -11.69
CA GLU A 59 1.05 16.00 -12.65
C GLU A 59 -0.11 15.43 -13.48
N ILE A 60 -1.35 15.75 -13.12
CA ILE A 60 -2.54 15.11 -13.67
C ILE A 60 -3.49 16.14 -14.28
N ASP A 61 -3.89 15.90 -15.53
CA ASP A 61 -4.86 16.75 -16.23
C ASP A 61 -6.31 16.28 -15.99
N ASP A 62 -6.53 14.95 -15.94
CA ASP A 62 -7.83 14.34 -15.67
C ASP A 62 -7.87 13.81 -14.23
N HIS A 63 -8.41 14.63 -13.35
CA HIS A 63 -8.61 14.26 -11.96
C HIS A 63 -9.75 13.26 -11.74
N ASP A 64 -10.71 13.16 -12.66
CA ASP A 64 -11.89 12.31 -12.47
C ASP A 64 -11.53 10.83 -12.55
N VAL A 65 -10.50 10.46 -13.32
CA VAL A 65 -9.95 9.10 -13.34
C VAL A 65 -9.48 8.66 -11.95
N PHE A 66 -8.77 9.53 -11.22
CA PHE A 66 -8.29 9.22 -9.88
C PHE A 66 -9.43 9.13 -8.88
N ASP A 67 -10.40 10.05 -8.94
CA ASP A 67 -11.57 10.04 -8.07
C ASP A 67 -12.42 8.78 -8.28
N ARG A 68 -12.63 8.34 -9.53
CA ARG A 68 -13.31 7.07 -9.84
C ARG A 68 -12.55 5.84 -9.31
N CYS A 69 -11.22 5.84 -9.45
CA CYS A 69 -10.39 4.75 -8.94
C CYS A 69 -10.45 4.65 -7.41
N ILE A 70 -10.28 5.77 -6.72
CA ILE A 70 -10.39 5.86 -5.25
C ILE A 70 -11.77 5.38 -4.78
N GLN A 71 -12.84 5.80 -5.45
CA GLN A 71 -14.21 5.40 -5.12
C GLN A 71 -14.47 3.91 -5.38
N THR A 72 -13.83 3.34 -6.41
CA THR A 72 -13.93 1.91 -6.73
C THR A 72 -13.30 1.02 -5.66
N LEU A 73 -12.29 1.55 -4.96
CA LEU A 73 -11.54 0.88 -3.90
C LEU A 73 -12.09 1.16 -2.48
N VAL A 74 -13.31 1.68 -2.33
CA VAL A 74 -13.98 1.84 -1.03
C VAL A 74 -14.39 0.45 -0.49
N PRO A 75 -14.32 0.18 0.84
CA PRO A 75 -14.02 1.11 1.93
C PRO A 75 -12.54 1.33 2.24
N TRP A 76 -12.17 2.59 2.46
CA TRP A 76 -10.87 2.99 3.01
C TRP A 76 -10.94 3.04 4.53
N ARG A 77 -10.35 2.05 5.21
CA ARG A 77 -10.44 1.95 6.68
C ARG A 77 -9.32 2.69 7.40
N LYS A 78 -8.06 2.38 7.12
CA LYS A 78 -6.89 3.06 7.73
C LYS A 78 -6.44 4.21 6.81
N GLY A 79 -5.80 5.23 7.37
CA GLY A 79 -5.40 6.46 6.68
C GLY A 79 -5.10 7.62 7.67
N PRO A 80 -4.94 8.86 7.20
CA PRO A 80 -5.35 9.37 5.89
C PRO A 80 -4.30 9.19 4.77
N PHE A 81 -4.78 9.24 3.53
CA PHE A 81 -3.96 9.22 2.32
C PHE A 81 -4.26 10.41 1.41
N ARG A 82 -3.32 10.74 0.52
CA ARG A 82 -3.49 11.69 -0.58
C ARG A 82 -2.82 11.16 -1.84
N LEU A 83 -3.55 11.13 -2.94
CA LEU A 83 -3.07 10.63 -4.23
C LEU A 83 -3.28 11.69 -5.32
N PHE A 84 -2.20 12.20 -5.88
CA PHE A 84 -2.14 13.30 -6.86
C PHE A 84 -3.08 14.46 -6.49
N GLY A 85 -2.88 15.00 -5.29
CA GLY A 85 -3.69 16.08 -4.73
C GLY A 85 -5.04 15.64 -4.11
N ARG A 86 -5.57 14.46 -4.47
CA ARG A 86 -6.88 13.96 -3.99
C ARG A 86 -6.80 13.36 -2.60
N ALA A 87 -7.56 13.91 -1.67
CA ALA A 87 -7.61 13.43 -0.29
C ALA A 87 -8.51 12.20 -0.19
N ILE A 88 -8.01 11.15 0.45
CA ILE A 88 -8.76 9.92 0.72
C ILE A 88 -9.13 9.92 2.20
N ASN A 89 -10.41 10.18 2.48
CA ASN A 89 -10.96 10.16 3.82
C ASN A 89 -11.21 8.71 4.26
N SER A 90 -10.39 8.24 5.19
CA SER A 90 -10.49 6.91 5.79
C SER A 90 -11.35 6.90 7.06
N GLU A 91 -11.97 5.76 7.36
CA GLU A 91 -12.74 5.54 8.60
C GLU A 91 -11.93 5.90 9.87
N TRP A 92 -10.65 5.50 9.92
CA TRP A 92 -9.79 5.67 11.07
C TRP A 92 -8.72 6.74 10.85
N ARG A 93 -8.61 7.66 11.81
CA ARG A 93 -7.43 8.53 12.01
C ARG A 93 -6.26 7.72 12.56
N SER A 94 -5.65 6.95 11.66
CA SER A 94 -4.58 6.01 11.98
C SER A 94 -3.29 6.72 12.35
N ASP A 95 -3.09 7.94 11.84
CA ASP A 95 -2.06 8.88 12.25
C ASP A 95 -2.07 9.13 13.78
N LEU A 96 -3.23 9.36 14.37
CA LEU A 96 -3.35 9.58 15.82
C LEU A 96 -2.98 8.34 16.65
N LYS A 97 -3.16 7.14 16.11
CA LYS A 97 -2.66 5.92 16.75
C LYS A 97 -1.15 5.84 16.62
N TRP A 98 -0.62 6.11 15.42
CA TRP A 98 0.81 6.05 15.14
C TRP A 98 1.59 7.04 16.01
N ASP A 99 1.12 8.28 16.15
CA ASP A 99 1.78 9.32 16.95
C ASP A 99 1.92 8.92 18.44
N ARG A 100 1.03 8.06 18.94
CA ARG A 100 1.13 7.48 20.29
C ARG A 100 2.11 6.32 20.38
N VAL A 101 2.35 5.58 19.30
CA VAL A 101 3.23 4.40 19.29
C VAL A 101 4.67 4.78 18.93
N ARG A 102 4.84 5.63 17.91
CA ARG A 102 6.12 6.00 17.30
C ARG A 102 7.22 6.42 18.30
N PRO A 103 6.94 7.21 19.36
CA PRO A 103 7.98 7.61 20.32
C PRO A 103 8.59 6.46 21.12
N HIS A 104 7.95 5.28 21.12
CA HIS A 104 8.35 4.12 21.90
C HIS A 104 9.06 3.04 21.08
N ILE A 105 9.29 3.26 19.78
CA ILE A 105 9.92 2.30 18.87
C ILE A 105 11.02 2.95 18.04
N ASP A 106 12.21 2.35 18.01
CA ASP A 106 13.27 2.71 17.07
C ASP A 106 13.23 1.74 15.89
N LEU A 107 13.02 2.28 14.70
CA LEU A 107 12.90 1.50 13.47
C LEU A 107 14.06 1.76 12.51
N ARG A 108 15.05 2.57 12.90
CA ARG A 108 16.14 2.98 11.98
C ARG A 108 16.92 1.75 11.49
N GLY A 109 16.85 1.50 10.20
CA GLY A 109 17.49 0.36 9.54
C GLY A 109 16.76 -0.98 9.69
N CYS A 110 15.68 -1.05 10.48
CA CYS A 110 14.95 -2.29 10.73
C CYS A 110 14.17 -2.75 9.50
N SER A 111 14.20 -4.05 9.25
CA SER A 111 13.23 -4.75 8.42
C SER A 111 12.00 -5.10 9.26
N VAL A 112 10.80 -4.71 8.83
CA VAL A 112 9.59 -4.81 9.65
C VAL A 112 8.54 -5.73 9.00
N LEU A 113 7.93 -6.61 9.79
CA LEU A 113 6.75 -7.38 9.42
C LEU A 113 5.50 -6.85 10.14
N ASP A 114 4.49 -6.40 9.40
CA ASP A 114 3.21 -5.98 9.98
C ASP A 114 2.09 -7.00 9.69
N VAL A 115 1.57 -7.61 10.76
CA VAL A 115 0.57 -8.67 10.70
C VAL A 115 -0.84 -8.09 10.83
N GLY A 116 -1.72 -8.38 9.86
CA GLY A 116 -3.03 -7.74 9.82
C GLY A 116 -2.91 -6.24 9.51
N CYS A 117 -1.98 -5.93 8.61
CA CYS A 117 -1.57 -4.57 8.29
C CYS A 117 -2.70 -3.74 7.67
N GLY A 118 -3.80 -4.35 7.21
CA GLY A 118 -4.83 -3.66 6.44
C GLY A 118 -4.23 -3.10 5.16
N ASN A 119 -4.56 -1.86 4.80
CA ASN A 119 -4.08 -1.22 3.57
C ASN A 119 -2.67 -0.65 3.65
N GLY A 120 -1.86 -1.09 4.62
CA GLY A 120 -0.45 -0.72 4.70
C GLY A 120 -0.14 0.67 5.27
N TYR A 121 -1.14 1.45 5.71
CA TYR A 121 -0.91 2.81 6.24
C TYR A 121 0.27 2.88 7.24
N TYR A 122 0.29 1.99 8.23
CA TYR A 122 1.36 1.99 9.24
C TYR A 122 2.71 1.58 8.66
N GLY A 123 2.74 0.75 7.61
CA GLY A 123 3.97 0.40 6.90
C GLY A 123 4.66 1.62 6.29
N TRP A 124 3.89 2.49 5.63
CA TRP A 124 4.43 3.76 5.14
C TRP A 124 4.99 4.62 6.28
N ARG A 125 4.26 4.69 7.39
CA ARG A 125 4.73 5.41 8.59
C ARG A 125 5.99 4.79 9.20
N MET A 126 6.17 3.47 9.11
CA MET A 126 7.39 2.76 9.53
C MET A 126 8.58 3.13 8.63
N LEU A 127 8.35 3.32 7.33
CA LEU A 127 9.39 3.78 6.39
C LEU A 127 9.79 5.24 6.65
N GLU A 128 8.81 6.14 6.86
CA GLU A 128 9.08 7.51 7.34
C GLU A 128 9.93 7.52 8.60
N ALA A 129 9.65 6.53 9.45
CA ALA A 129 10.32 6.30 10.70
C ALA A 129 11.77 5.76 10.59
N GLY A 130 12.25 5.50 9.38
CA GLY A 130 13.60 5.02 9.11
C GLY A 130 13.73 3.51 8.98
N ALA A 131 12.61 2.75 8.93
CA ALA A 131 12.67 1.34 8.56
C ALA A 131 13.33 1.17 7.19
N SER A 132 14.16 0.16 7.04
CA SER A 132 14.83 -0.14 5.77
C SER A 132 13.88 -0.83 4.79
N SER A 133 12.91 -1.60 5.29
CA SER A 133 11.85 -2.19 4.49
C SER A 133 10.64 -2.57 5.33
N PHE A 134 9.50 -2.66 4.65
CA PHE A 134 8.24 -3.11 5.22
C PHE A 134 7.69 -4.28 4.40
N THR A 135 7.25 -5.32 5.09
CA THR A 135 6.43 -6.39 4.51
C THR A 135 5.15 -6.51 5.33
N GLY A 136 4.00 -6.35 4.68
CA GLY A 136 2.70 -6.58 5.31
C GLY A 136 2.16 -7.98 5.01
N ILE A 137 1.34 -8.52 5.90
CA ILE A 137 0.47 -9.65 5.60
C ILE A 137 -1.00 -9.32 5.93
N ASP A 138 -1.88 -9.53 4.97
CA ASP A 138 -3.33 -9.38 5.15
C ASP A 138 -4.07 -10.21 4.08
N SER A 139 -5.05 -11.00 4.48
CA SER A 139 -5.83 -11.83 3.54
C SER A 139 -6.93 -11.06 2.80
N THR A 140 -7.15 -9.78 3.12
CA THR A 140 -8.20 -8.96 2.50
C THR A 140 -7.66 -8.33 1.21
N LEU A 141 -8.05 -8.87 0.05
CA LEU A 141 -7.48 -8.44 -1.24
C LEU A 141 -7.68 -6.95 -1.55
N LEU A 142 -8.81 -6.37 -1.15
CA LEU A 142 -9.03 -4.94 -1.31
C LEU A 142 -7.91 -4.12 -0.64
N PHE A 143 -7.45 -4.54 0.54
CA PHE A 143 -6.38 -3.83 1.25
C PHE A 143 -5.02 -3.99 0.58
N VAL A 144 -4.74 -5.17 0.03
CA VAL A 144 -3.54 -5.42 -0.80
C VAL A 144 -3.52 -4.48 -2.01
N LEU A 145 -4.66 -4.32 -2.68
CA LEU A 145 -4.83 -3.43 -3.83
C LEU A 145 -4.75 -1.95 -3.44
N GLN A 146 -5.35 -1.55 -2.32
CA GLN A 146 -5.23 -0.19 -1.79
C GLN A 146 -3.77 0.18 -1.49
N HIS A 147 -2.97 -0.74 -0.96
CA HIS A 147 -1.53 -0.52 -0.78
C HIS A 147 -0.79 -0.41 -2.12
N ALA A 148 -1.07 -1.34 -3.04
CA ALA A 148 -0.44 -1.37 -4.36
C ALA A 148 -0.75 -0.10 -5.17
N LEU A 149 -1.91 0.53 -4.97
CA LEU A 149 -2.26 1.82 -5.55
C LEU A 149 -1.21 2.90 -5.30
N PHE A 150 -0.62 2.90 -4.11
CA PHE A 150 0.42 3.85 -3.70
C PHE A 150 1.80 3.33 -4.06
N ALA A 151 2.05 2.05 -3.78
CA ALA A 151 3.37 1.46 -3.89
C ALA A 151 3.90 1.40 -5.34
N GLN A 152 3.01 1.28 -6.33
CA GLN A 152 3.38 1.28 -7.76
C GLN A 152 4.10 2.57 -8.23
N TYR A 153 3.96 3.67 -7.49
CA TYR A 153 4.63 4.95 -7.79
C TYR A 153 5.97 5.13 -7.05
N ILE A 154 6.42 4.13 -6.29
CA ILE A 154 7.62 4.19 -5.45
C ILE A 154 8.62 3.12 -5.89
N ASP A 155 8.36 1.87 -5.50
CA ASP A 155 9.17 0.69 -5.82
C ASP A 155 8.40 -0.61 -5.49
N GLU A 156 8.90 -1.75 -5.93
CA GLU A 156 8.31 -3.06 -5.64
C GLU A 156 8.91 -3.73 -4.37
N GLN A 157 9.65 -3.00 -3.54
CA GLN A 157 10.17 -3.54 -2.28
C GLN A 157 9.10 -3.55 -1.19
N GLN A 158 8.17 -2.60 -1.21
CA GLN A 158 7.12 -2.46 -0.19
C GLN A 158 5.88 -3.24 -0.61
N ALA A 159 5.69 -4.43 -0.06
CA ALA A 159 4.61 -5.33 -0.46
C ALA A 159 3.73 -5.75 0.71
N ILE A 160 2.44 -5.95 0.41
CA ILE A 160 1.53 -6.70 1.27
C ILE A 160 1.25 -8.04 0.60
N LEU A 161 1.52 -9.12 1.33
CA LEU A 161 1.25 -10.48 0.87
C LEU A 161 -0.20 -10.85 1.18
N PRO A 162 -0.96 -11.41 0.21
CA PRO A 162 -2.36 -11.80 0.36
C PRO A 162 -2.50 -13.09 1.19
N LEU A 163 -1.91 -13.12 2.39
CA LEU A 163 -1.77 -14.31 3.24
C LEU A 163 -2.34 -14.05 4.63
N ARG A 164 -2.86 -15.11 5.24
CA ARG A 164 -3.12 -15.17 6.69
C ARG A 164 -1.81 -15.46 7.44
N LEU A 165 -1.77 -15.13 8.73
CA LEU A 165 -0.60 -15.41 9.57
C LEU A 165 -0.20 -16.89 9.60
N ASN A 166 -1.16 -17.81 9.59
CA ASN A 166 -0.90 -19.26 9.60
C ASN A 166 -0.34 -19.79 8.26
N GLU A 167 -0.54 -19.06 7.17
CA GLU A 167 -0.04 -19.38 5.83
C GLU A 167 1.36 -18.77 5.60
N PHE A 168 1.64 -17.65 6.27
CA PHE A 168 2.93 -16.97 6.14
C PHE A 168 4.10 -17.84 6.61
N ARG A 169 5.18 -17.82 5.81
CA ARG A 169 6.47 -18.43 6.13
C ARG A 169 7.53 -17.37 5.91
N ALA A 170 8.27 -17.05 6.96
CA ALA A 170 9.33 -16.05 6.89
C ALA A 170 10.46 -16.56 5.98
N GLN A 171 10.64 -15.90 4.83
CA GLN A 171 11.73 -16.18 3.89
C GLN A 171 13.04 -15.50 4.31
N ARG A 172 12.93 -14.50 5.18
CA ARG A 172 14.02 -13.73 5.78
C ARG A 172 13.70 -13.43 7.24
N ARG A 173 14.72 -13.04 8.01
CA ARG A 173 14.52 -12.50 9.36
C ARG A 173 13.95 -11.07 9.26
N TYR A 174 13.01 -10.77 10.14
CA TYR A 174 12.54 -9.41 10.42
C TYR A 174 13.09 -8.98 11.78
N ASP A 175 13.44 -7.70 11.89
CA ASP A 175 13.97 -7.11 13.12
C ASP A 175 12.84 -6.76 14.09
N VAL A 176 11.68 -6.38 13.54
CA VAL A 176 10.46 -5.98 14.25
C VAL A 176 9.24 -6.68 13.67
#